data_AF-X1Q1A4-F1
#
_entry.id   AF-X1Q1A4-F1
#
_cell.length_a   1.000
_cell.length_b   1.000
_cell.length_c   1.000
_cell.angle_alpha   90.00
_cell.angle_beta   90.00
_cell.angle_gamma   90.00
#
_symmetry.space_group_name_H-M   'P 1'
#
loop_
_entity.id
_entity.type
_entity.pdbx_description
1 polymer ?
#
loop_
_entity_poly.entity_id
_entity_poly.type
_entity_poly.pdbx_seq_one_letter_code
_entity_poly.pdbx_strand_id
1 'polypeptide(L)'
;MGIKDKQTYGEYYWAMQVEAAKFFDEETEKTFAPYMASLLADIPDIEALPSGMQRFIKVLSEPPSAGFGGFALGVGVEMVDEVLHTAMTPMMKIIGRDLNRRSLETWLTSTQANTLFSRGHVDQTFWELVLSSEGYDETLQRFLYTSQLPYPSIPDLVLYSRYHGEPDAPFGEFQNWFDIPARDWPVWKWLALQRLTTSDVQTLYRRGLIAEADLSVKLSQIGWSPTDRALVQELGWSIPNAMLLVQGDLQQARTRDEILRDISIADINPKYAQQYLDAILTKPASTDIIAYGLRQNFELPDLERDLQKIGIHPEYTHLYKELAYQIPPVADIITMAVREAFTPEIAARFGQYQDYPKPLEEWAEKKGLSKEWSERYWAAHWSLPSASQGFE
;
A
#
# COMPACT_ATOMS: atom_id res chain seq x y z
N MET A 1 -37.46 -51.39 58.09
CA MET A 1 -38.72 -52.02 58.55
C MET A 1 -39.29 -51.39 59.83
N GLY A 2 -38.57 -50.55 60.58
CA GLY A 2 -39.09 -49.96 61.83
C GLY A 2 -39.97 -48.69 61.75
N ILE A 3 -40.38 -48.20 60.58
CA ILE A 3 -41.27 -47.02 60.46
C ILE A 3 -42.71 -47.40 60.05
N LYS A 4 -42.85 -48.41 59.18
CA LYS A 4 -44.15 -48.86 58.64
C LYS A 4 -44.85 -49.89 59.53
N ASP A 5 -44.10 -50.68 60.28
CA ASP A 5 -44.63 -51.67 61.21
C ASP A 5 -43.88 -51.53 62.55
N LYS A 6 -44.57 -50.96 63.54
CA LYS A 6 -44.00 -50.40 64.77
C LYS A 6 -44.02 -51.48 65.87
N GLN A 7 -43.00 -52.34 65.94
CA GLN A 7 -43.00 -53.48 66.88
C GLN A 7 -42.32 -53.17 68.22
N THR A 8 -41.42 -52.18 68.27
CA THR A 8 -40.73 -51.76 69.50
C THR A 8 -40.94 -50.28 69.82
N TYR A 9 -40.75 -49.88 71.09
CA TYR A 9 -40.86 -48.48 71.51
C TYR A 9 -39.83 -47.56 70.81
N GLY A 10 -38.61 -48.04 70.56
CA GLY A 10 -37.59 -47.29 69.81
C GLY A 10 -37.98 -47.05 68.35
N GLU A 11 -38.61 -48.03 67.70
CA GLU A 11 -39.17 -47.90 66.36
C GLU A 11 -40.35 -46.94 66.32
N TYR A 12 -41.22 -46.97 67.34
CA TYR A 12 -42.30 -45.99 67.49
C TYR A 12 -41.74 -44.56 67.66
N TYR A 13 -40.76 -44.35 68.55
CA TYR A 13 -40.16 -43.04 68.78
C TYR A 13 -39.45 -42.49 67.53
N TRP A 14 -38.69 -43.33 66.83
CA TRP A 14 -38.05 -42.97 65.57
C TRP A 14 -39.07 -42.66 64.47
N ALA A 15 -40.13 -43.46 64.34
CA ALA A 15 -41.21 -43.19 63.40
C ALA A 15 -41.92 -41.87 63.71
N MET A 16 -42.16 -41.57 64.99
CA MET A 16 -42.73 -40.29 65.42
C MET A 16 -41.79 -39.10 65.17
N GLN A 17 -40.46 -39.27 65.29
CA GLN A 17 -39.50 -38.24 64.90
C GLN A 17 -39.50 -37.99 63.39
N VAL A 18 -39.60 -39.04 62.57
CA VAL A 18 -39.72 -38.92 61.10
C VAL A 18 -41.06 -38.30 60.71
N GLU A 19 -42.16 -38.67 61.37
CA GLU A 19 -43.47 -38.04 61.19
C GLU A 19 -43.43 -36.56 61.62
N ALA A 20 -42.75 -36.22 62.71
CA ALA A 20 -42.55 -34.83 63.14
C ALA A 20 -41.71 -34.03 62.14
N ALA A 21 -40.61 -34.60 61.62
CA ALA A 21 -39.79 -33.96 60.59
C ALA A 21 -40.61 -33.70 59.31
N LYS A 22 -41.37 -34.70 58.87
CA LYS A 22 -42.29 -34.57 57.72
C LYS A 22 -43.35 -33.49 57.98
N PHE A 23 -43.90 -33.43 59.20
CA PHE A 23 -44.87 -32.40 59.58
C PHE A 23 -44.24 -31.00 59.59
N PHE A 24 -43.01 -30.86 60.08
CA PHE A 24 -42.27 -29.59 60.03
C PHE A 24 -41.97 -29.17 58.58
N ASP A 25 -41.59 -30.10 57.71
CA ASP A 25 -41.38 -29.81 56.29
C ASP A 25 -42.70 -29.42 55.59
N GLU A 26 -43.80 -30.13 55.87
CA GLU A 26 -45.14 -29.82 55.35
C GLU A 26 -45.62 -28.43 55.82
N GLU A 27 -45.46 -28.09 57.10
CA GLU A 27 -45.86 -26.79 57.63
C GLU A 27 -44.95 -25.66 57.12
N THR A 28 -43.65 -25.92 56.96
CA THR A 28 -42.72 -24.95 56.35
C THR A 28 -43.09 -24.70 54.90
N GLU A 29 -43.26 -25.75 54.08
CA GLU A 29 -43.67 -25.63 52.68
C GLU A 29 -45.02 -24.94 52.56
N LYS A 30 -46.01 -25.29 53.40
CA LYS A 30 -47.33 -24.64 53.40
C LYS A 30 -47.30 -23.17 53.80
N THR A 31 -46.35 -22.77 54.66
CA THR A 31 -46.17 -21.38 55.09
C THR A 31 -45.46 -20.55 54.01
N PHE A 32 -44.44 -21.11 53.37
CA PHE A 32 -43.62 -20.39 52.39
C PHE A 32 -44.12 -20.48 50.94
N ALA A 33 -44.84 -21.55 50.57
CA ALA A 33 -45.34 -21.76 49.21
C ALA A 33 -46.21 -20.59 48.71
N PRO A 34 -47.11 -19.97 49.51
CA PRO A 34 -47.86 -18.80 49.05
C PRO A 34 -46.97 -17.59 48.70
N TYR A 35 -45.90 -17.36 49.47
CA TYR A 35 -44.95 -16.28 49.21
C TYR A 35 -44.08 -16.56 47.97
N MET A 36 -43.61 -17.79 47.82
CA MET A 36 -42.88 -18.22 46.62
C MET A 36 -43.75 -18.19 45.37
N ALA A 37 -45.00 -18.66 45.46
CA ALA A 37 -45.95 -18.60 44.36
C ALA A 37 -46.26 -17.17 43.95
N SER A 38 -46.40 -16.23 44.91
CA SER A 38 -46.57 -14.81 44.60
C SER A 38 -45.33 -14.22 43.91
N LEU A 39 -44.13 -14.49 44.42
CA LEU A 39 -42.88 -13.99 43.84
C LEU A 39 -42.65 -14.53 42.43
N LEU A 40 -42.97 -15.81 42.19
CA LEU A 40 -42.81 -16.47 40.90
C LEU A 40 -43.93 -16.09 39.90
N ALA A 41 -45.12 -15.71 40.38
CA ALA A 41 -46.20 -15.19 39.55
C ALA A 41 -45.88 -13.83 38.95
N ASP A 42 -45.01 -13.05 39.60
CA ASP A 42 -44.54 -11.74 39.10
C ASP A 42 -43.47 -11.86 38.01
N ILE A 43 -43.01 -13.08 37.68
CA ILE A 43 -42.11 -13.30 36.54
C ILE A 43 -42.90 -13.06 35.24
N PRO A 44 -42.56 -12.03 34.46
CA PRO A 44 -43.28 -11.77 33.21
C PRO A 44 -42.95 -12.83 32.16
N ASP A 45 -43.91 -13.10 31.27
CA ASP A 45 -43.75 -13.90 30.06
C ASP A 45 -43.17 -15.32 30.28
N ILE A 46 -43.62 -16.02 31.35
CA ILE A 46 -43.26 -17.42 31.64
C ILE A 46 -43.49 -18.34 30.43
N GLU A 47 -44.47 -18.02 29.57
CA GLU A 47 -44.78 -18.76 28.34
C GLU A 47 -43.64 -18.75 27.31
N ALA A 48 -42.73 -17.76 27.36
CA ALA A 48 -41.56 -17.68 26.48
C ALA A 48 -40.41 -18.60 26.92
N LEU A 49 -40.49 -19.21 28.11
CA LEU A 49 -39.50 -20.14 28.61
C LEU A 49 -39.68 -21.54 28.00
N PRO A 50 -38.61 -22.35 27.89
CA PRO A 50 -38.72 -23.75 27.49
C PRO A 50 -39.72 -24.51 28.37
N SER A 51 -40.49 -25.43 27.77
CA SER A 51 -41.59 -26.13 28.44
C SER A 51 -41.20 -26.91 29.71
N GLY A 52 -39.97 -27.43 29.77
CA GLY A 52 -39.43 -28.06 30.98
C GLY A 52 -39.30 -27.09 32.17
N MET A 53 -38.96 -25.83 31.89
CA MET A 53 -38.80 -24.80 32.91
C MET A 53 -40.14 -24.22 33.37
N GLN A 54 -41.11 -24.06 32.46
CA GLN A 54 -42.49 -23.71 32.82
C GLN A 54 -43.04 -24.71 33.84
N ARG A 55 -42.75 -26.01 33.63
CA ARG A 55 -43.11 -27.07 34.57
C ARG A 55 -42.33 -26.96 35.88
N PHE A 56 -41.04 -26.68 35.84
CA PHE A 56 -40.22 -26.51 37.03
C PHE A 56 -40.69 -25.33 37.91
N ILE A 57 -40.94 -24.15 37.32
CA ILE A 57 -41.49 -22.99 38.02
C ILE A 57 -42.85 -23.32 38.63
N LYS A 58 -43.74 -23.99 37.87
CA LYS A 58 -45.04 -24.44 38.36
C LYS A 58 -44.92 -25.39 39.56
N VAL A 59 -43.97 -26.32 39.51
CA VAL A 59 -43.70 -27.29 40.60
C VAL A 59 -43.08 -26.62 41.82
N LEU A 60 -42.31 -25.54 41.66
CA LEU A 60 -41.81 -24.73 42.78
C LEU A 60 -42.90 -23.86 43.42
N SER A 61 -43.84 -23.34 42.61
CA SER A 61 -45.01 -22.60 43.12
C SER A 61 -46.00 -23.50 43.86
N GLU A 62 -46.09 -24.79 43.47
CA GLU A 62 -46.93 -25.81 44.11
C GLU A 62 -46.11 -27.10 44.35
N PRO A 63 -45.34 -27.17 45.46
CA PRO A 63 -44.52 -28.35 45.78
C PRO A 63 -45.39 -29.61 45.89
N PRO A 64 -45.05 -30.71 45.19
CA PRO A 64 -45.90 -31.89 45.13
C PRO A 64 -45.83 -32.76 46.39
N SER A 65 -44.85 -32.57 47.26
CA SER A 65 -44.68 -33.36 48.48
C SER A 65 -43.78 -32.70 49.52
N ALA A 66 -44.08 -32.97 50.79
CA ALA A 66 -43.25 -32.68 51.97
C ALA A 66 -41.76 -32.98 51.75
N GLY A 67 -40.90 -31.99 51.96
CA GLY A 67 -39.44 -32.13 51.87
C GLY A 67 -38.91 -32.01 50.44
N PHE A 68 -39.77 -31.71 49.45
CA PHE A 68 -39.34 -31.39 48.09
C PHE A 68 -38.48 -30.12 48.08
N GLY A 69 -38.78 -29.13 48.92
CA GLY A 69 -37.94 -27.95 49.10
C GLY A 69 -36.53 -28.32 49.56
N GLY A 70 -36.41 -29.24 50.52
CA GLY A 70 -35.13 -29.77 51.00
C GLY A 70 -34.37 -30.60 49.96
N PHE A 71 -35.07 -31.37 49.13
CA PHE A 71 -34.47 -32.10 48.00
C PHE A 71 -34.02 -31.15 46.87
N ALA A 72 -34.84 -30.19 46.49
CA ALA A 72 -34.52 -29.19 45.46
C ALA A 72 -33.33 -28.31 45.88
N LEU A 73 -33.23 -27.96 47.17
CA LEU A 73 -32.08 -27.25 47.74
C LEU A 73 -30.85 -28.16 48.00
N GLY A 74 -31.07 -29.46 48.23
CA GLY A 74 -30.04 -30.43 48.65
C GLY A 74 -29.37 -31.26 47.54
N VAL A 75 -29.85 -31.22 46.30
CA VAL A 75 -29.25 -31.94 45.15
C VAL A 75 -27.96 -31.28 44.62
N GLY A 76 -27.54 -30.14 45.18
CA GLY A 76 -26.27 -29.51 44.85
C GLY A 76 -25.18 -29.83 45.87
N VAL A 77 -24.06 -30.40 45.44
CA VAL A 77 -22.78 -30.03 46.08
C VAL A 77 -21.65 -29.68 45.10
N GLU A 78 -21.53 -30.13 43.85
CA GLU A 78 -20.45 -29.53 42.99
C GLU A 78 -20.56 -29.72 41.47
N MET A 79 -20.93 -30.90 40.93
CA MET A 79 -20.86 -31.12 39.46
C MET A 79 -22.06 -30.58 38.66
N VAL A 80 -23.20 -30.36 39.33
CA VAL A 80 -24.44 -29.87 38.71
C VAL A 80 -24.43 -28.34 38.62
N ASP A 81 -23.75 -27.64 39.52
CA ASP A 81 -23.84 -26.19 39.68
C ASP A 81 -23.35 -25.43 38.42
N GLU A 82 -22.24 -25.87 37.82
CA GLU A 82 -21.68 -25.23 36.62
C GLU A 82 -22.50 -25.50 35.35
N VAL A 83 -23.08 -26.72 35.22
CA VAL A 83 -23.97 -27.10 34.12
C VAL A 83 -25.32 -26.38 34.24
N LEU A 84 -25.86 -26.30 35.45
CA LEU A 84 -27.11 -25.58 35.73
C LEU A 84 -26.92 -24.08 35.51
N HIS A 85 -25.84 -23.48 36.03
CA HIS A 85 -25.52 -22.07 35.82
C HIS A 85 -25.38 -21.73 34.33
N THR A 86 -24.68 -22.56 33.56
CA THR A 86 -24.51 -22.38 32.11
C THR A 86 -25.84 -22.51 31.36
N ALA A 87 -26.69 -23.48 31.73
CA ALA A 87 -28.00 -23.68 31.13
C ALA A 87 -29.01 -22.56 31.51
N MET A 88 -28.89 -21.99 32.71
CA MET A 88 -29.77 -20.95 33.24
C MET A 88 -29.33 -19.53 32.85
N THR A 89 -28.07 -19.31 32.45
CA THR A 89 -27.58 -17.98 32.09
C THR A 89 -28.33 -17.33 30.92
N PRO A 90 -28.56 -18.00 29.77
CA PRO A 90 -29.37 -17.42 28.68
C PRO A 90 -30.80 -17.09 29.13
N MET A 91 -31.34 -17.89 30.05
CA MET A 91 -32.68 -17.71 30.60
C MET A 91 -32.77 -16.48 31.50
N MET A 92 -31.84 -16.30 32.43
CA MET A 92 -31.75 -15.09 33.25
C MET A 92 -31.54 -13.84 32.41
N LYS A 93 -30.84 -13.95 31.27
CA LYS A 93 -30.72 -12.85 30.30
C LYS A 93 -32.04 -12.52 29.58
N ILE A 94 -32.89 -13.51 29.29
CA ILE A 94 -34.21 -13.27 28.68
C ILE A 94 -35.13 -12.58 29.68
N ILE A 95 -35.23 -13.12 30.91
CA ILE A 95 -36.03 -12.52 31.99
C ILE A 95 -35.52 -11.11 32.29
N GLY A 96 -34.21 -10.95 32.46
CA GLY A 96 -33.58 -9.64 32.66
C GLY A 96 -33.88 -8.68 31.51
N ARG A 97 -33.80 -9.10 30.25
CA ARG A 97 -34.11 -8.23 29.11
C ARG A 97 -35.59 -7.83 29.05
N ASP A 98 -36.52 -8.71 29.40
CA ASP A 98 -37.94 -8.35 29.43
C ASP A 98 -38.26 -7.37 30.57
N LEU A 99 -37.72 -7.64 31.77
CA LEU A 99 -37.80 -6.72 32.89
C LEU A 99 -37.23 -5.35 32.49
N ASN A 100 -36.02 -5.31 31.93
CA ASN A 100 -35.38 -4.07 31.49
C ASN A 100 -36.14 -3.31 30.40
N ARG A 101 -36.83 -4.04 29.51
CA ARG A 101 -37.67 -3.42 28.49
C ARG A 101 -38.89 -2.71 29.09
N ARG A 102 -39.45 -3.24 30.19
CA ARG A 102 -40.63 -2.68 30.86
C ARG A 102 -40.24 -1.55 31.83
N SER A 103 -39.18 -1.76 32.60
CA SER A 103 -38.69 -0.80 33.61
C SER A 103 -37.91 0.37 33.01
N LEU A 104 -37.30 0.18 31.82
CA LEU A 104 -36.38 1.12 31.18
C LEU A 104 -35.22 1.54 32.12
N GLU A 105 -34.74 0.63 32.96
CA GLU A 105 -33.70 0.89 33.95
C GLU A 105 -32.27 0.85 33.38
N THR A 106 -32.10 0.69 32.07
CA THR A 106 -30.76 0.70 31.46
C THR A 106 -30.32 2.13 31.16
N TRP A 107 -29.35 2.62 31.93
CA TRP A 107 -28.81 3.98 31.83
C TRP A 107 -27.56 4.04 30.93
N LEU A 108 -27.23 5.24 30.45
CA LEU A 108 -25.91 5.52 29.90
C LEU A 108 -24.85 5.37 31.00
N THR A 109 -23.68 4.90 30.63
CA THR A 109 -22.52 4.92 31.53
C THR A 109 -21.97 6.34 31.71
N SER A 110 -21.29 6.63 32.82
CA SER A 110 -20.61 7.92 33.04
C SER A 110 -19.69 8.33 31.89
N THR A 111 -18.97 7.38 31.30
CA THR A 111 -18.10 7.63 30.13
C THR A 111 -18.88 8.04 28.88
N GLN A 112 -20.01 7.39 28.62
CA GLN A 112 -20.90 7.76 27.50
C GLN A 112 -21.55 9.13 27.74
N ALA A 113 -22.00 9.40 28.96
CA ALA A 113 -22.57 10.69 29.35
C ALA A 113 -21.53 11.82 29.22
N ASN A 114 -20.31 11.64 29.71
CA ASN A 114 -19.21 12.61 29.56
C ASN A 114 -18.87 12.89 28.09
N THR A 115 -18.89 11.85 27.24
CA THR A 115 -18.65 12.01 25.79
C THR A 115 -19.74 12.82 25.12
N LEU A 116 -21.01 12.59 25.47
CA LEU A 116 -22.13 13.36 24.90
C LEU A 116 -22.14 14.79 25.43
N PHE A 117 -21.84 14.98 26.72
CA PHE A 117 -21.81 16.29 27.37
C PHE A 117 -20.70 17.17 26.81
N SER A 118 -19.47 16.65 26.67
CA SER A 118 -18.34 17.38 26.07
C SER A 118 -18.57 17.81 24.62
N ARG A 119 -19.46 17.12 23.89
CA ARG A 119 -19.86 17.45 22.51
C ARG A 119 -21.10 18.33 22.43
N GLY A 120 -21.68 18.74 23.56
CA GLY A 120 -22.88 19.56 23.63
C GLY A 120 -24.16 18.84 23.18
N HIS A 121 -24.20 17.51 23.23
CA HIS A 121 -25.37 16.72 22.82
C HIS A 121 -26.39 16.51 23.95
N VAL A 122 -25.99 16.72 25.20
CA VAL A 122 -26.85 16.64 26.39
C VAL A 122 -26.62 17.86 27.27
N ASP A 123 -27.62 18.24 28.06
CA ASP A 123 -27.53 19.35 28.99
C ASP A 123 -26.93 18.92 30.34
N GLN A 124 -26.63 19.92 31.19
CA GLN A 124 -26.03 19.68 32.50
C GLN A 124 -26.95 18.85 33.41
N THR A 125 -28.26 19.09 33.37
CA THR A 125 -29.25 18.36 34.17
C THR A 125 -29.24 16.87 33.86
N PHE A 126 -29.24 16.50 32.57
CA PHE A 126 -29.19 15.10 32.16
C PHE A 126 -27.84 14.46 32.51
N TRP A 127 -26.74 15.20 32.32
CA TRP A 127 -25.40 14.74 32.67
C TRP A 127 -25.28 14.45 34.18
N GLU A 128 -25.69 15.38 35.04
CA GLU A 128 -25.67 15.22 36.50
C GLU A 128 -26.55 14.05 36.96
N LEU A 129 -27.73 13.87 36.34
CA LEU A 129 -28.64 12.77 36.65
C LEU A 129 -27.96 11.41 36.43
N VAL A 130 -27.32 11.22 35.27
CA VAL A 130 -26.65 9.96 34.94
C VAL A 130 -25.51 9.68 35.93
N LEU A 131 -24.62 10.64 36.17
CA LEU A 131 -23.48 10.39 37.04
C LEU A 131 -23.89 10.27 38.52
N SER A 132 -24.93 10.98 38.97
CA SER A 132 -25.49 10.80 40.31
C SER A 132 -26.12 9.42 40.47
N SER A 133 -26.75 8.89 39.42
CA SER A 133 -27.30 7.52 39.44
C SER A 133 -26.24 6.43 39.56
N GLU A 134 -25.01 6.69 39.09
CA GLU A 134 -23.85 5.82 39.32
C GLU A 134 -23.17 6.04 40.69
N GLY A 135 -23.64 7.02 41.48
CA GLY A 135 -23.16 7.29 42.83
C GLY A 135 -22.02 8.30 42.95
N TYR A 136 -21.70 9.05 41.89
CA TYR A 136 -20.72 10.14 41.96
C TYR A 136 -21.36 11.40 42.55
N ASP A 137 -20.72 12.00 43.55
CA ASP A 137 -21.08 13.35 44.02
C ASP A 137 -20.65 14.43 43.01
N GLU A 138 -21.24 15.62 43.09
CA GLU A 138 -20.99 16.73 42.16
C GLU A 138 -19.51 17.05 41.93
N THR A 139 -18.66 16.88 42.94
CA THR A 139 -17.21 17.12 42.83
C THR A 139 -16.55 16.02 42.01
N LEU A 140 -16.83 14.75 42.36
CA LEU A 140 -16.31 13.61 41.63
C LEU A 140 -16.81 13.56 40.19
N GLN A 141 -18.03 14.03 39.92
CA GLN A 141 -18.56 14.17 38.56
C GLN A 141 -17.67 15.06 37.69
N ARG A 142 -17.30 16.24 38.21
CA ARG A 142 -16.42 17.18 37.50
C ARG A 142 -15.01 16.63 37.31
N PHE A 143 -14.45 15.95 38.31
CA PHE A 143 -13.14 15.31 38.18
C PHE A 143 -13.15 14.16 37.17
N LEU A 144 -14.17 13.31 37.20
CA LEU A 144 -14.34 12.22 36.25
C LEU A 144 -14.45 12.78 34.83
N TYR A 145 -15.28 13.80 34.62
CA TYR A 145 -15.39 14.48 33.33
C TYR A 145 -14.04 15.06 32.85
N THR A 146 -13.36 15.81 33.72
CA THR A 146 -12.07 16.45 33.39
C THR A 146 -11.00 15.41 33.05
N SER A 147 -10.97 14.28 33.75
CA SER A 147 -10.03 13.18 33.50
C SER A 147 -10.22 12.49 32.15
N GLN A 148 -11.41 12.62 31.55
CA GLN A 148 -11.76 12.01 30.27
C GLN A 148 -11.64 12.99 29.09
N LEU A 149 -11.36 14.27 29.35
CA LEU A 149 -11.10 15.22 28.28
C LEU A 149 -9.77 14.88 27.59
N PRO A 150 -9.69 15.02 26.24
CA PRO A 150 -8.42 14.93 25.55
C PRO A 150 -7.44 15.96 26.11
N TYR A 151 -6.29 15.49 26.58
CA TYR A 151 -5.22 16.34 27.09
C TYR A 151 -4.02 16.29 26.12
N PRO A 152 -3.33 17.41 25.85
CA PRO A 152 -2.17 17.41 24.97
C PRO A 152 -1.10 16.42 25.42
N SER A 153 -0.37 15.83 24.47
CA SER A 153 0.73 14.93 24.81
C SER A 153 1.89 15.70 25.45
N ILE A 154 2.74 15.03 26.23
CA ILE A 154 3.92 15.68 26.84
C ILE A 154 4.81 16.36 25.77
N PRO A 155 5.12 15.75 24.61
CA PRO A 155 5.84 16.44 23.55
C PRO A 155 5.15 17.71 23.03
N ASP A 156 3.82 17.71 22.91
CA ASP A 156 3.06 18.90 22.48
C ASP A 156 3.14 20.02 23.51
N LEU A 157 3.06 19.68 24.80
CA LEU A 157 3.22 20.64 25.90
C LEU A 157 4.64 21.20 25.96
N VAL A 158 5.66 20.36 25.73
CA VAL A 158 7.05 20.84 25.63
C VAL A 158 7.20 21.78 24.44
N LEU A 159 6.59 21.47 23.29
CA LEU A 159 6.59 22.35 22.12
C LEU A 159 5.89 23.67 22.42
N TYR A 160 4.67 23.62 22.98
CA TYR A 160 3.92 24.80 23.41
C TYR A 160 4.76 25.68 24.33
N SER A 161 5.40 25.08 25.33
CA SER A 161 6.26 25.75 26.31
C SER A 161 7.47 26.44 25.68
N ARG A 162 8.01 25.91 24.57
CA ARG A 162 9.09 26.58 23.82
C ARG A 162 8.61 27.84 23.10
N TYR A 163 7.35 27.90 22.70
CA TYR A 163 6.78 29.07 22.04
C TYR A 163 6.28 30.15 23.01
N HIS A 164 5.94 29.75 24.24
CA HIS A 164 5.31 30.63 25.24
C HIS A 164 6.22 30.95 26.44
N GLY A 165 7.35 30.26 26.57
CA GLY A 165 8.40 30.52 27.55
C GLY A 165 9.78 30.60 26.89
N GLU A 166 10.82 30.19 27.62
CA GLU A 166 12.20 30.17 27.12
C GLU A 166 12.46 28.93 26.22
N PRO A 167 12.78 29.11 24.92
CA PRO A 167 12.90 27.98 23.99
C PRO A 167 13.94 26.93 24.41
N ASP A 168 15.07 27.34 24.98
CA ASP A 168 16.14 26.42 25.41
C ASP A 168 15.95 25.85 26.82
N ALA A 169 15.03 26.43 27.59
CA ALA A 169 14.70 26.07 28.97
C ALA A 169 13.19 25.99 29.23
N PRO A 170 12.43 25.14 28.49
CA PRO A 170 10.96 25.17 28.53
C PRO A 170 10.35 24.61 29.83
N PHE A 171 11.15 24.17 30.79
CA PHE A 171 10.69 23.51 32.02
C PHE A 171 9.79 24.41 32.88
N GLY A 172 10.15 25.68 33.00
CA GLY A 172 9.41 26.64 33.83
C GLY A 172 7.98 26.83 33.33
N GLU A 173 7.81 27.00 32.01
CA GLU A 173 6.49 27.11 31.41
C GLU A 173 5.75 25.77 31.40
N PHE A 174 6.45 24.67 31.11
CA PHE A 174 5.87 23.33 31.09
C PHE A 174 5.21 22.93 32.42
N GLN A 175 5.84 23.27 33.55
CA GLN A 175 5.35 22.94 34.90
C GLN A 175 4.02 23.61 35.25
N ASN A 176 3.60 24.65 34.53
CA ASN A 176 2.28 25.25 34.71
C ASN A 176 1.15 24.35 34.19
N TRP A 177 1.47 23.40 33.31
CA TRP A 177 0.50 22.56 32.62
C TRP A 177 0.54 21.11 33.12
N PHE A 178 1.73 20.54 33.31
CA PHE A 178 1.87 19.14 33.71
C PHE A 178 3.00 18.95 34.72
N ASP A 179 2.69 18.27 35.82
CA ASP A 179 3.66 17.95 36.88
C ASP A 179 4.54 16.75 36.46
N ILE A 180 5.79 17.02 36.08
CA ILE A 180 6.82 16.00 35.86
C ILE A 180 7.92 16.15 36.93
N PRO A 181 8.33 15.04 37.59
CA PRO A 181 9.48 15.06 38.48
C PRO A 181 10.73 15.59 37.77
N ALA A 182 11.50 16.47 38.43
CA ALA A 182 12.73 17.04 37.87
C ALA A 182 13.74 15.97 37.40
N ARG A 183 13.70 14.78 38.00
CA ARG A 183 14.48 13.60 37.59
C ARG A 183 14.19 13.17 36.14
N ASP A 184 12.92 13.20 35.74
CA ASP A 184 12.46 12.60 34.48
C ASP A 184 12.43 13.64 33.33
N TRP A 185 12.42 14.93 33.68
CA TRP A 185 12.44 16.04 32.72
C TRP A 185 13.53 15.94 31.63
N PRO A 186 14.80 15.55 31.92
CA PRO A 186 15.82 15.43 30.88
C PRO A 186 15.45 14.48 29.74
N VAL A 187 14.72 13.40 30.04
CA VAL A 187 14.27 12.42 29.03
C VAL A 187 13.20 13.03 28.13
N TRP A 188 12.18 13.65 28.72
CA TRP A 188 11.11 14.32 27.98
C TRP A 188 11.62 15.49 27.14
N LYS A 189 12.52 16.30 27.70
CA LYS A 189 13.19 17.38 26.97
C LYS A 189 13.93 16.85 25.75
N TRP A 190 14.62 15.71 25.86
CA TRP A 190 15.33 15.09 24.73
C TRP A 190 14.37 14.52 23.68
N LEU A 191 13.32 13.81 24.11
CA LEU A 191 12.34 13.21 23.20
C LEU A 191 11.58 14.25 22.36
N ALA A 192 11.39 15.45 22.90
CA ALA A 192 10.74 16.57 22.21
C ALA A 192 11.67 17.32 21.22
N LEU A 193 12.96 16.96 21.14
CA LEU A 193 13.87 17.58 20.17
C LEU A 193 13.69 16.97 18.77
N GLN A 194 13.77 17.85 17.77
CA GLN A 194 14.04 17.44 16.41
C GLN A 194 15.44 16.83 16.32
N ARG A 195 15.58 15.77 15.53
CA ARG A 195 16.83 15.01 15.36
C ARG A 195 17.15 14.94 13.88
N LEU A 196 18.44 15.01 13.54
CA LEU A 196 18.87 14.84 12.16
C LEU A 196 18.41 13.47 11.65
N THR A 197 17.78 13.45 10.49
CA THR A 197 17.36 12.23 9.81
C THR A 197 18.55 11.57 9.10
N THR A 198 18.36 10.32 8.64
CA THR A 198 19.35 9.63 7.79
C THR A 198 19.75 10.48 6.58
N SER A 199 18.78 11.13 5.92
CA SER A 199 19.03 11.98 4.76
C SER A 199 19.82 13.23 5.12
N ASP A 200 19.52 13.86 6.26
CA ASP A 200 20.26 15.04 6.72
C ASP A 200 21.73 14.70 6.98
N VAL A 201 22.01 13.62 7.70
CA VAL A 201 23.39 13.24 8.03
C VAL A 201 24.19 12.80 6.82
N GLN A 202 23.57 12.06 5.88
CA GLN A 202 24.21 11.77 4.60
C GLN A 202 24.47 13.04 3.80
N THR A 203 23.55 14.01 3.80
CA THR A 203 23.73 15.30 3.11
C THR A 203 24.88 16.10 3.72
N LEU A 204 24.97 16.16 5.06
CA LEU A 204 26.09 16.80 5.75
C LEU A 204 27.42 16.15 5.35
N TYR A 205 27.46 14.82 5.29
CA TYR A 205 28.65 14.07 4.88
C TYR A 205 29.04 14.35 3.42
N ARG A 206 28.09 14.25 2.48
CA ARG A 206 28.33 14.55 1.05
C ARG A 206 28.81 16.00 0.82
N ARG A 207 28.41 16.93 1.69
CA ARG A 207 28.84 18.34 1.67
C ARG A 207 30.16 18.59 2.40
N GLY A 208 30.78 17.57 2.98
CA GLY A 208 32.04 17.68 3.71
C GLY A 208 31.93 18.43 5.05
N LEU A 209 30.72 18.57 5.61
CA LEU A 209 30.50 19.25 6.89
C LEU A 209 30.78 18.35 8.10
N ILE A 210 30.81 17.03 7.88
CA ILE A 210 31.15 16.02 8.88
C ILE A 210 32.06 14.97 8.25
N ALA A 211 32.89 14.29 9.04
CA ALA A 211 33.72 13.19 8.56
C ALA A 211 32.94 11.86 8.47
N GLU A 212 33.54 10.85 7.84
CA GLU A 212 32.95 9.50 7.76
C GLU A 212 32.74 8.87 9.16
N ALA A 213 33.69 9.08 10.07
CA ALA A 213 33.57 8.63 11.45
C ALA A 213 32.35 9.26 12.16
N ASP A 214 32.10 10.55 11.91
CA ASP A 214 30.94 11.27 12.45
C ASP A 214 29.64 10.73 11.86
N LEU A 215 29.60 10.47 10.54
CA LEU A 215 28.44 9.87 9.88
C LEU A 215 28.09 8.53 10.52
N SER A 216 29.06 7.64 10.71
CA SER A 216 28.84 6.32 11.31
C SER A 216 28.25 6.43 12.73
N VAL A 217 28.76 7.36 13.55
CA VAL A 217 28.21 7.65 14.87
C VAL A 217 26.76 8.17 14.77
N LYS A 218 26.47 9.12 13.86
CA LYS A 218 25.11 9.65 13.70
C LYS A 218 24.13 8.60 13.22
N LEU A 219 24.51 7.76 12.26
CA LEU A 219 23.67 6.64 11.81
C LEU A 219 23.40 5.64 12.95
N SER A 220 24.37 5.40 13.83
CA SER A 220 24.18 4.58 15.03
C SER A 220 23.19 5.19 16.02
N GLN A 221 23.23 6.53 16.21
CA GLN A 221 22.31 7.26 17.09
C GLN A 221 20.87 7.27 16.53
N ILE A 222 20.72 7.29 15.21
CA ILE A 222 19.43 7.22 14.51
C ILE A 222 18.81 5.82 14.65
N GLY A 223 19.64 4.78 14.76
CA GLY A 223 19.19 3.40 14.99
C GLY A 223 19.64 2.38 13.93
N TRP A 224 20.52 2.77 13.00
CA TRP A 224 21.04 1.82 12.01
C TRP A 224 22.00 0.80 12.66
N SER A 225 21.79 -0.47 12.32
CA SER A 225 22.62 -1.57 12.76
C SER A 225 24.07 -1.40 12.29
N PRO A 226 25.08 -1.96 12.99
CA PRO A 226 26.46 -1.89 12.53
C PRO A 226 26.68 -2.44 11.11
N THR A 227 25.91 -3.45 10.68
CA THR A 227 26.03 -4.07 9.37
C THR A 227 25.45 -3.22 8.24
N ASP A 228 24.43 -2.41 8.52
CA ASP A 228 23.71 -1.66 7.48
C ASP A 228 24.31 -0.27 7.24
N ARG A 229 25.09 0.28 8.18
CA ARG A 229 25.62 1.65 8.09
C ARG A 229 26.40 1.92 6.80
N ALA A 230 27.23 0.98 6.36
CA ALA A 230 27.99 1.10 5.13
C ALA A 230 27.08 1.08 3.88
N LEU A 231 26.05 0.23 3.89
CA LEU A 231 25.06 0.16 2.81
C LEU A 231 24.24 1.45 2.72
N VAL A 232 23.79 1.95 3.88
CA VAL A 232 23.05 3.21 3.96
C VAL A 232 23.93 4.39 3.57
N GLN A 233 25.21 4.41 3.94
CA GLN A 233 26.15 5.41 3.47
C GLN A 233 26.23 5.42 1.94
N GLU A 234 26.35 4.23 1.32
CA GLU A 234 26.43 4.09 -0.15
C GLU A 234 25.15 4.59 -0.84
N LEU A 235 23.97 4.23 -0.30
CA LEU A 235 22.67 4.74 -0.79
C LEU A 235 22.54 6.27 -0.73
N GLY A 236 23.41 6.94 0.02
CA GLY A 236 23.46 8.39 0.04
C GLY A 236 23.92 8.99 -1.30
N TRP A 237 24.67 8.25 -2.14
CA TRP A 237 25.19 8.79 -3.38
C TRP A 237 24.17 8.70 -4.52
N SER A 238 24.14 9.73 -5.37
CA SER A 238 23.43 9.65 -6.64
C SER A 238 24.31 8.97 -7.68
N ILE A 239 23.77 7.96 -8.35
CA ILE A 239 24.42 7.30 -9.46
C ILE A 239 24.11 8.10 -10.74
N PRO A 240 25.08 8.36 -11.63
CA PRO A 240 24.80 8.96 -12.94
C PRO A 240 23.82 8.09 -13.73
N ASN A 241 23.00 8.72 -14.58
CA ASN A 241 22.10 7.93 -15.42
C ASN A 241 22.88 6.98 -16.36
N ALA A 242 22.27 5.87 -16.74
CA ALA A 242 22.91 4.81 -17.51
C ALA A 242 23.52 5.30 -18.84
N MET A 243 22.91 6.30 -19.50
CA MET A 243 23.44 6.84 -20.76
C MET A 243 24.76 7.58 -20.54
N LEU A 244 24.86 8.37 -19.47
CA LEU A 244 26.08 9.10 -19.12
C LEU A 244 27.20 8.13 -18.70
N LEU A 245 26.88 7.08 -17.94
CA LEU A 245 27.83 6.02 -17.63
C LEU A 245 28.36 5.37 -18.91
N VAL A 246 27.47 4.93 -19.80
CA VAL A 246 27.87 4.31 -21.07
C VAL A 246 28.75 5.23 -21.92
N GLN A 247 28.45 6.53 -21.99
CA GLN A 247 29.30 7.49 -22.71
C GLN A 247 30.70 7.57 -22.10
N GLY A 248 30.79 7.63 -20.76
CA GLY A 248 32.07 7.62 -20.04
C GLY A 248 32.84 6.32 -20.23
N ASP A 249 32.16 5.19 -20.21
CA ASP A 249 32.76 3.87 -20.37
C ASP A 249 33.28 3.63 -21.78
N LEU A 250 32.53 4.06 -22.79
CA LEU A 250 32.96 4.04 -24.19
C LEU A 250 34.18 4.92 -24.40
N GLN A 251 34.19 6.12 -23.81
CA GLN A 251 35.33 7.05 -23.89
C GLN A 251 36.59 6.49 -23.20
N GLN A 252 36.41 5.70 -22.15
CA GLN A 252 37.49 4.99 -21.45
C GLN A 252 37.87 3.65 -22.09
N ALA A 253 37.22 3.26 -23.20
CA ALA A 253 37.39 1.96 -23.85
C ALA A 253 37.22 0.77 -22.88
N ARG A 254 36.23 0.85 -21.98
CA ARG A 254 35.85 -0.24 -21.09
C ARG A 254 35.35 -1.45 -21.87
N THR A 255 35.46 -2.62 -21.26
CA THR A 255 34.95 -3.86 -21.85
C THR A 255 33.42 -3.84 -21.89
N ARG A 256 32.86 -4.62 -22.82
CA ARG A 256 31.39 -4.75 -22.93
C ARG A 256 30.75 -5.25 -21.62
N ASP A 257 31.40 -6.17 -20.92
CA ASP A 257 30.88 -6.73 -19.66
C ASP A 257 30.88 -5.70 -18.52
N GLU A 258 31.85 -4.77 -18.51
CA GLU A 258 31.86 -3.63 -17.60
C GLU A 258 30.71 -2.67 -17.93
N ILE A 259 30.55 -2.28 -19.20
CA ILE A 259 29.48 -1.38 -19.65
C ILE A 259 28.10 -1.94 -19.27
N LEU A 260 27.85 -3.23 -19.50
CA LEU A 260 26.57 -3.86 -19.16
C LEU A 260 26.30 -3.89 -17.65
N ARG A 261 27.35 -4.06 -16.84
CA ARG A 261 27.26 -4.00 -15.39
C ARG A 261 26.93 -2.58 -14.91
N ASP A 262 27.59 -1.58 -15.47
CA ASP A 262 27.44 -0.18 -15.06
C ASP A 262 26.07 0.37 -15.46
N ILE A 263 25.53 -0.05 -16.61
CA ILE A 263 24.12 0.16 -16.97
C ILE A 263 23.18 -0.33 -15.85
N SER A 264 23.46 -1.49 -15.27
CA SER A 264 22.63 -2.05 -14.20
C SER A 264 22.81 -1.41 -12.84
N ILE A 265 24.00 -0.87 -12.55
CA ILE A 265 24.24 -0.05 -11.36
C ILE A 265 23.41 1.24 -11.44
N ALA A 266 23.20 1.79 -12.65
CA ALA A 266 22.32 2.93 -12.91
C ALA A 266 20.83 2.54 -13.10
N ASP A 267 20.34 1.58 -12.31
CA ASP A 267 18.93 1.18 -12.18
C ASP A 267 18.27 0.53 -13.41
N ILE A 268 19.02 0.18 -14.46
CA ILE A 268 18.47 -0.62 -15.57
C ILE A 268 18.55 -2.11 -15.23
N ASN A 269 17.40 -2.78 -15.19
CA ASN A 269 17.36 -4.22 -14.92
C ASN A 269 18.37 -4.98 -15.81
N PRO A 270 19.23 -5.86 -15.26
CA PRO A 270 20.25 -6.59 -16.03
C PRO A 270 19.73 -7.33 -17.25
N LYS A 271 18.46 -7.79 -17.22
CA LYS A 271 17.80 -8.42 -18.37
C LYS A 271 17.74 -7.51 -19.60
N TYR A 272 17.65 -6.19 -19.41
CA TYR A 272 17.50 -5.20 -20.47
C TYR A 272 18.79 -4.42 -20.74
N ALA A 273 19.89 -4.66 -20.01
CA ALA A 273 21.12 -3.91 -20.17
C ALA A 273 21.67 -3.96 -21.60
N GLN A 274 21.62 -5.15 -22.22
CA GLN A 274 22.03 -5.32 -23.62
C GLN A 274 21.12 -4.57 -24.59
N GLN A 275 19.80 -4.70 -24.42
CA GLN A 275 18.83 -3.99 -25.26
C GLN A 275 18.97 -2.47 -25.11
N TYR A 276 19.23 -1.99 -23.89
CA TYR A 276 19.49 -0.58 -23.61
C TYR A 276 20.74 -0.10 -24.36
N LEU A 277 21.85 -0.82 -24.24
CA LEU A 277 23.10 -0.50 -24.93
C LEU A 277 22.87 -0.39 -26.45
N ASP A 278 22.28 -1.42 -27.06
CA ASP A 278 22.00 -1.44 -28.50
C ASP A 278 21.08 -0.28 -28.92
N ALA A 279 20.13 0.11 -28.06
CA ALA A 279 19.21 1.20 -28.31
C ALA A 279 19.86 2.60 -28.23
N ILE A 280 20.93 2.78 -27.46
CA ILE A 280 21.60 4.09 -27.32
C ILE A 280 22.86 4.26 -28.18
N LEU A 281 23.46 3.17 -28.63
CA LEU A 281 24.60 3.24 -29.55
C LEU A 281 24.20 3.95 -30.85
N THR A 282 25.09 4.79 -31.36
CA THR A 282 24.84 5.53 -32.60
C THR A 282 24.59 4.56 -33.76
N LYS A 283 23.50 4.83 -34.50
CA LYS A 283 23.17 4.11 -35.73
C LYS A 283 23.71 4.87 -36.94
N PRO A 284 24.04 4.18 -38.05
CA PRO A 284 24.36 4.84 -39.31
C PRO A 284 23.23 5.76 -39.77
N ALA A 285 23.55 6.85 -40.46
CA ALA A 285 22.54 7.70 -41.07
C ALA A 285 21.83 6.96 -42.21
N SER A 286 20.56 7.30 -42.46
CA SER A 286 19.77 6.69 -43.55
C SER A 286 20.46 6.84 -44.92
N THR A 287 21.11 7.98 -45.17
CA THR A 287 21.89 8.22 -46.40
C THR A 287 23.09 7.30 -46.54
N ASP A 288 23.77 6.96 -45.44
CA ASP A 288 24.92 6.05 -45.45
C ASP A 288 24.46 4.62 -45.71
N ILE A 289 23.32 4.21 -45.14
CA ILE A 289 22.70 2.91 -45.40
C ILE A 289 22.35 2.78 -46.89
N ILE A 290 21.72 3.80 -47.47
CA ILE A 290 21.38 3.82 -48.91
C ILE A 290 22.64 3.76 -49.76
N ALA A 291 23.63 4.62 -49.49
CA ALA A 291 24.86 4.67 -50.26
C ALA A 291 25.66 3.37 -50.16
N TYR A 292 25.69 2.72 -48.99
CA TYR A 292 26.27 1.40 -48.83
C TYR A 292 25.48 0.34 -49.60
N GLY A 293 24.15 0.35 -49.50
CA GLY A 293 23.26 -0.56 -50.22
C GLY A 293 23.46 -0.51 -51.73
N LEU A 294 23.47 0.69 -52.34
CA LEU A 294 23.70 0.90 -53.77
C LEU A 294 25.05 0.35 -54.23
N ARG A 295 26.08 0.40 -53.38
CA ARG A 295 27.40 -0.17 -53.69
C ARG A 295 27.40 -1.70 -53.75
N GLN A 296 26.45 -2.35 -53.07
CA GLN A 296 26.31 -3.80 -53.03
C GLN A 296 25.33 -4.30 -54.11
N ASN A 297 24.15 -3.67 -54.20
CA ASN A 297 23.10 -4.04 -55.13
C ASN A 297 22.18 -2.83 -55.41
N PHE A 298 22.01 -2.50 -56.69
CA PHE A 298 21.17 -1.40 -57.16
C PHE A 298 19.70 -1.51 -56.73
N GLU A 299 19.17 -2.73 -56.59
CA GLU A 299 17.74 -2.96 -56.26
C GLU A 299 17.39 -2.73 -54.77
N LEU A 300 18.41 -2.61 -53.91
CA LEU A 300 18.28 -2.32 -52.49
C LEU A 300 17.36 -3.31 -51.72
N PRO A 301 17.58 -4.64 -51.81
CA PRO A 301 16.65 -5.63 -51.24
C PRO A 301 16.52 -5.58 -49.71
N ASP A 302 17.59 -5.15 -49.01
CA ASP A 302 17.66 -5.11 -47.55
C ASP A 302 17.28 -3.75 -46.94
N LEU A 303 17.00 -2.74 -47.78
CA LEU A 303 16.86 -1.34 -47.33
C LEU A 303 15.76 -1.15 -46.29
N GLU A 304 14.60 -1.78 -46.48
CA GLU A 304 13.48 -1.67 -45.55
C GLU A 304 13.86 -2.13 -44.15
N ARG A 305 14.46 -3.32 -44.04
CA ARG A 305 14.92 -3.90 -42.78
C ARG A 305 15.93 -2.99 -42.10
N ASP A 306 16.90 -2.46 -42.84
CA ASP A 306 18.01 -1.71 -42.26
C ASP A 306 17.61 -0.28 -41.88
N LEU A 307 16.68 0.35 -42.62
CA LEU A 307 16.05 1.60 -42.22
C LEU A 307 15.17 1.41 -40.96
N GLN A 308 14.42 0.31 -40.88
CA GLN A 308 13.60 0.02 -39.70
C GLN A 308 14.45 -0.16 -38.43
N LYS A 309 15.62 -0.80 -38.53
CA LYS A 309 16.55 -0.98 -37.39
C LYS A 309 17.04 0.33 -36.80
N ILE A 310 17.14 1.39 -37.60
CA ILE A 310 17.56 2.72 -37.13
C ILE A 310 16.38 3.59 -36.69
N GLY A 311 15.15 3.05 -36.72
CA GLY A 311 13.93 3.70 -36.25
C GLY A 311 13.08 4.38 -37.34
N ILE A 312 13.35 4.15 -38.62
CA ILE A 312 12.47 4.65 -39.69
C ILE A 312 11.18 3.82 -39.70
N HIS A 313 10.04 4.51 -39.65
CA HIS A 313 8.73 3.87 -39.70
C HIS A 313 8.52 3.19 -41.07
N PRO A 314 7.97 1.96 -41.14
CA PRO A 314 7.78 1.22 -42.40
C PRO A 314 6.99 1.98 -43.47
N GLU A 315 6.01 2.80 -43.05
CA GLU A 315 5.24 3.68 -43.96
C GLU A 315 6.12 4.61 -44.80
N TYR A 316 7.30 5.03 -44.31
CA TYR A 316 8.17 5.98 -45.01
C TYR A 316 9.29 5.31 -45.83
N THR A 317 9.42 3.98 -45.78
CA THR A 317 10.48 3.26 -46.51
C THR A 317 10.43 3.53 -48.01
N HIS A 318 9.23 3.63 -48.60
CA HIS A 318 9.06 3.90 -50.02
C HIS A 318 9.71 5.24 -50.44
N LEU A 319 9.61 6.28 -49.60
CA LEU A 319 10.21 7.59 -49.85
C LEU A 319 11.73 7.49 -49.98
N TYR A 320 12.36 6.76 -49.04
CA TYR A 320 13.81 6.56 -49.06
C TYR A 320 14.26 5.72 -50.26
N LYS A 321 13.45 4.73 -50.66
CA LYS A 321 13.75 3.90 -51.84
C LYS A 321 13.66 4.72 -53.13
N GLU A 322 12.66 5.60 -53.26
CA GLU A 322 12.53 6.48 -54.42
C GLU A 322 13.67 7.50 -54.47
N LEU A 323 13.99 8.14 -53.34
CA LEU A 323 15.08 9.11 -53.22
C LEU A 323 16.48 8.52 -53.39
N ALA A 324 16.64 7.20 -53.24
CA ALA A 324 17.91 6.52 -53.45
C ALA A 324 18.36 6.58 -54.92
N TYR A 325 17.41 6.68 -55.86
CA TYR A 325 17.72 6.74 -57.29
C TYR A 325 17.87 8.19 -57.72
N GLN A 326 19.07 8.54 -58.14
CA GLN A 326 19.39 9.90 -58.52
C GLN A 326 18.78 10.23 -59.89
N ILE A 327 18.03 11.32 -59.92
CA ILE A 327 17.61 11.97 -61.17
C ILE A 327 18.67 13.01 -61.53
N PRO A 328 19.14 13.05 -62.80
CA PRO A 328 20.04 14.09 -63.27
C PRO A 328 19.55 15.51 -62.97
N PRO A 329 20.44 16.47 -62.68
CA PRO A 329 20.08 17.88 -62.59
C PRO A 329 19.37 18.37 -63.85
N VAL A 330 18.45 19.33 -63.70
CA VAL A 330 17.67 19.87 -64.83
C VAL A 330 18.55 20.37 -65.98
N ALA A 331 19.72 20.96 -65.70
CA ALA A 331 20.66 21.41 -66.72
C ALA A 331 21.21 20.25 -67.59
N ASP A 332 21.47 19.11 -66.97
CA ASP A 332 21.95 17.91 -67.67
C ASP A 332 20.81 17.29 -68.48
N ILE A 333 19.58 17.27 -67.95
CA ILE A 333 18.37 16.86 -68.68
C ILE A 333 18.15 17.74 -69.91
N ILE A 334 18.29 19.07 -69.79
CA ILE A 334 18.19 19.99 -70.92
C ILE A 334 19.29 19.69 -71.95
N THR A 335 20.51 19.44 -71.51
CA THR A 335 21.63 19.08 -72.39
C THR A 335 21.35 17.78 -73.15
N MET A 336 20.82 16.76 -72.46
CA MET A 336 20.39 15.50 -73.06
C MET A 336 19.27 15.71 -74.09
N ALA A 337 18.31 16.60 -73.81
CA ALA A 337 17.22 16.93 -74.72
C ALA A 337 17.71 17.63 -75.99
N VAL A 338 18.57 18.64 -75.87
CA VAL A 338 19.16 19.34 -77.03
C VAL A 338 20.02 18.41 -77.88
N ARG A 339 20.64 17.40 -77.26
CA ARG A 339 21.48 16.41 -77.96
C ARG A 339 20.69 15.22 -78.50
N GLU A 340 19.35 15.28 -78.47
CA GLU A 340 18.46 14.23 -79.01
C GLU A 340 18.61 12.87 -78.30
N ALA A 341 19.11 12.85 -77.06
CA ALA A 341 19.26 11.62 -76.27
C ALA A 341 17.89 11.03 -75.83
N PHE A 342 16.80 11.81 -75.91
CA PHE A 342 15.44 11.31 -75.67
C PHE A 342 14.70 10.87 -76.94
N THR A 343 15.33 10.94 -78.12
CA THR A 343 14.71 10.59 -79.41
C THR A 343 15.38 9.34 -80.00
N PRO A 344 14.87 8.12 -79.74
CA PRO A 344 15.55 6.87 -80.08
C PRO A 344 15.92 6.73 -81.55
N GLU A 345 15.06 7.18 -82.46
CA GLU A 345 15.28 7.11 -83.91
C GLU A 345 16.44 7.98 -84.36
N ILE A 346 16.57 9.17 -83.78
CA ILE A 346 17.65 10.11 -84.07
C ILE A 346 18.96 9.62 -83.45
N ALA A 347 18.92 9.24 -82.17
CA ALA A 347 20.10 8.75 -81.46
C ALA A 347 20.67 7.47 -82.11
N ALA A 348 19.81 6.57 -82.60
CA ALA A 348 20.23 5.38 -83.35
C ALA A 348 20.86 5.73 -84.70
N ARG A 349 20.27 6.69 -85.45
CA ARG A 349 20.82 7.15 -86.74
C ARG A 349 22.23 7.72 -86.61
N PHE A 350 22.50 8.40 -85.51
CA PHE A 350 23.81 9.02 -85.23
C PHE A 350 24.71 8.16 -84.34
N GLY A 351 24.32 6.93 -84.02
CA GLY A 351 25.12 6.02 -83.21
C GLY A 351 25.45 6.53 -81.80
N GLN A 352 24.65 7.43 -81.23
CA GLN A 352 25.00 8.14 -79.99
C GLN A 352 25.19 7.21 -78.78
N TYR A 353 24.50 6.06 -78.78
CA TYR A 353 24.61 5.02 -77.75
C TYR A 353 25.68 3.96 -78.05
N GLN A 354 26.40 4.06 -79.18
CA GLN A 354 27.44 3.09 -79.54
C GLN A 354 28.64 3.20 -78.58
N ASP A 355 29.37 2.09 -78.45
CA ASP A 355 30.55 1.94 -77.59
C ASP A 355 30.31 2.29 -76.10
N TYR A 356 29.07 2.17 -75.63
CA TYR A 356 28.72 2.39 -74.23
C TYR A 356 29.55 1.47 -73.30
N PRO A 357 30.39 2.04 -72.41
CA PRO A 357 31.29 1.24 -71.59
C PRO A 357 30.50 0.61 -70.43
N LYS A 358 30.37 -0.71 -70.42
CA LYS A 358 29.72 -1.46 -69.32
C LYS A 358 30.22 -1.08 -67.91
N PRO A 359 31.52 -0.78 -67.67
CA PRO A 359 31.96 -0.29 -66.37
C PRO A 359 31.30 1.02 -65.93
N LEU A 360 30.90 1.90 -66.86
CA LEU A 360 30.16 3.13 -66.53
C LEU A 360 28.80 2.80 -65.91
N GLU A 361 28.09 1.80 -66.44
CA GLU A 361 26.83 1.29 -65.87
C GLU A 361 27.05 0.87 -64.41
N GLU A 362 28.04 0.02 -64.16
CA GLU A 362 28.33 -0.51 -62.83
C GLU A 362 28.62 0.62 -61.82
N TRP A 363 29.42 1.62 -62.20
CA TRP A 363 29.75 2.73 -61.30
C TRP A 363 28.62 3.75 -61.15
N ALA A 364 27.81 3.94 -62.20
CA ALA A 364 26.62 4.78 -62.19
C ALA A 364 25.55 4.20 -61.25
N GLU A 365 25.28 2.91 -61.33
CA GLU A 365 24.32 2.22 -60.46
C GLU A 365 24.74 2.31 -58.99
N LYS A 366 26.04 2.17 -58.68
CA LYS A 366 26.56 2.36 -57.31
C LYS A 366 26.39 3.79 -56.77
N LYS A 367 25.99 4.74 -57.62
CA LYS A 367 25.64 6.12 -57.27
C LYS A 367 24.14 6.40 -57.35
N GLY A 368 23.31 5.39 -57.59
CA GLY A 368 21.86 5.52 -57.71
C GLY A 368 21.40 5.96 -59.09
N LEU A 369 22.30 6.04 -60.07
CA LEU A 369 21.96 6.40 -61.43
C LEU A 369 21.58 5.15 -62.23
N SER A 370 20.35 5.08 -62.73
CA SER A 370 19.89 3.93 -63.51
C SER A 370 20.69 3.78 -64.81
N LYS A 371 20.71 2.56 -65.33
CA LYS A 371 21.24 2.27 -66.68
C LYS A 371 20.74 3.27 -67.72
N GLU A 372 19.44 3.51 -67.73
CA GLU A 372 18.77 4.44 -68.66
C GLU A 372 19.34 5.86 -68.60
N TRP A 373 19.64 6.35 -67.39
CA TRP A 373 20.25 7.67 -67.22
C TRP A 373 21.73 7.67 -67.57
N SER A 374 22.47 6.62 -67.21
CA SER A 374 23.89 6.49 -67.56
C SER A 374 24.13 6.39 -69.07
N GLU A 375 23.27 5.68 -69.80
CA GLU A 375 23.27 5.63 -71.26
C GLU A 375 22.97 7.00 -71.87
N ARG A 376 22.08 7.80 -71.26
CA ARG A 376 21.80 9.17 -71.73
C ARG A 376 22.91 10.16 -71.47
N TYR A 377 23.58 10.05 -70.31
CA TYR A 377 24.82 10.79 -70.10
C TYR A 377 25.87 10.43 -71.14
N TRP A 378 25.96 9.15 -71.51
CA TRP A 378 26.82 8.73 -72.61
C TRP A 378 26.36 9.30 -73.96
N ALA A 379 25.11 9.16 -74.36
CA ALA A 379 24.63 9.75 -75.63
C ALA A 379 24.87 11.26 -75.70
N ALA A 380 24.75 11.94 -74.56
CA ALA A 380 24.97 13.37 -74.43
C ALA A 380 26.40 13.76 -74.04
N HIS A 381 27.41 12.88 -74.02
CA HIS A 381 28.77 13.27 -73.57
C HIS A 381 29.58 14.02 -74.63
N TRP A 382 29.30 13.80 -75.91
CA TRP A 382 30.06 14.35 -77.02
C TRP A 382 29.88 15.87 -77.14
N SER A 383 30.97 16.64 -77.12
CA SER A 383 30.91 18.07 -77.44
C SER A 383 30.88 18.25 -78.96
N LEU A 384 29.84 18.91 -79.47
CA LEU A 384 29.85 19.39 -80.86
C LEU A 384 30.99 20.42 -81.02
N PRO A 385 31.79 20.33 -82.08
CA PRO A 385 32.76 21.37 -82.39
C PRO A 385 32.05 22.72 -82.46
N SER A 386 32.62 23.75 -81.84
CA SER A 386 32.11 25.11 -82.00
C SER A 386 32.11 25.48 -83.50
N ALA A 387 31.18 26.34 -83.93
CA ALA A 387 31.10 26.76 -85.33
C ALA A 387 32.46 27.30 -85.85
N SER A 388 33.29 27.87 -84.98
CA SER A 388 34.67 28.31 -85.26
C SER A 388 35.69 27.19 -85.44
N GLN A 389 35.49 26.01 -84.85
CA GLN A 389 36.38 24.84 -85.00
C GLN A 389 36.16 24.08 -86.32
N GLY A 390 35.07 24.37 -87.05
CA GLY A 390 34.79 23.75 -88.35
C GLY A 390 35.34 24.52 -89.57
N PHE A 391 35.99 25.67 -89.35
CA PHE A 391 36.55 26.54 -90.41
C PHE A 391 38.08 26.72 -90.33
N GLU A 392 38.77 26.00 -89.43
CA GLU A 392 40.22 25.70 -89.52
C GLU A 392 40.39 24.31 -90.12
#